data_AF-A0AAW0IHX3-F1
#
_entry.id   AF-A0AAW0IHX3-F1
#
_cell.length_a   1.000
_cell.length_b   1.000
_cell.length_c   1.000
_cell.angle_alpha   90.00
_cell.angle_beta   90.00
_cell.angle_gamma   90.00
#
_symmetry.space_group_name_H-M   'P 1'
#
loop_
_entity.id
_entity.type
_entity.pdbx_description
1 polymer ?
#
loop_
_entity_poly.entity_id
_entity_poly.type
_entity_poly.pdbx_seq_one_letter_code
_entity_poly.pdbx_strand_id
1 'polypeptide(L)'
;MTTTRVYVVYYSLHGHVETMAREVQRGANAVQHGANAVQGVEATLWQVPETLSNTILQKFKAFFDATHELWASQALAGKPAGVFWSTGFHGGGRELTALTTITQLAHHGMLFVPLGYTFGSGMFEMNEVKGGSAYGAGTFAADGSRQPTELELQKAFYQGRYIAEITKKLKNQPFHHKGYVFKMM
;
A
#
# COMPACT_ATOMS: atom_id res chain seq x y z
N MET A 1 20.34 10.13 14.37
CA MET A 1 19.20 10.46 13.49
C MET A 1 18.05 9.49 13.77
N THR A 2 16.80 9.96 13.89
CA THR A 2 15.66 9.08 14.19
C THR A 2 15.18 8.33 12.94
N THR A 3 15.18 7.00 12.98
CA THR A 3 14.68 6.11 11.91
C THR A 3 13.19 6.29 11.64
N THR A 4 12.80 6.42 10.37
CA THR A 4 11.41 6.40 9.89
C THR A 4 10.97 4.96 9.74
N ARG A 5 9.85 4.57 10.36
CA ARG A 5 9.34 3.19 10.29
C ARG A 5 8.21 3.13 9.28
N VAL A 6 8.24 2.12 8.40
CA VAL A 6 7.18 1.80 7.44
C VAL A 6 6.67 0.40 7.77
N TYR A 7 5.36 0.25 7.93
CA TYR A 7 4.75 -1.04 8.19
C TYR A 7 4.02 -1.50 6.94
N VAL A 8 4.40 -2.67 6.43
CA VAL A 8 3.74 -3.34 5.31
C VAL A 8 2.83 -4.40 5.92
N VAL A 9 1.58 -4.00 6.16
CA VAL A 9 0.55 -4.88 6.73
C VAL A 9 -0.17 -5.58 5.59
N TYR A 10 -0.24 -6.91 5.63
CA TYR A 10 -0.85 -7.69 4.55
C TYR A 10 -1.52 -8.96 5.04
N TYR A 11 -2.38 -9.51 4.21
CA TYR A 11 -2.99 -10.83 4.36
C TYR A 11 -2.81 -11.59 3.03
N SER A 12 -2.52 -12.89 3.08
CA SER A 12 -2.39 -13.71 1.88
C SER A 12 -2.77 -15.16 2.15
N LEU A 13 -3.68 -15.70 1.32
CA LEU A 13 -4.08 -17.11 1.36
C LEU A 13 -3.18 -17.99 0.47
N HIS A 14 -2.81 -17.47 -0.69
CA HIS A 14 -2.08 -18.22 -1.73
C HIS A 14 -0.69 -17.63 -2.04
N GLY A 15 -0.12 -16.83 -1.13
CA GLY A 15 1.24 -16.27 -1.27
C GLY A 15 1.40 -15.09 -2.24
N HIS A 16 0.46 -14.85 -3.17
CA HIS A 16 0.58 -13.75 -4.16
C HIS A 16 0.74 -12.36 -3.51
N VAL A 17 -0.06 -12.07 -2.47
CA VAL A 17 0.01 -10.80 -1.75
C VAL A 17 1.27 -10.76 -0.86
N GLU A 18 1.71 -11.90 -0.35
CA GLU A 18 2.98 -12.00 0.38
C GLU A 18 4.17 -11.64 -0.53
N THR A 19 4.22 -12.19 -1.74
CA THR A 19 5.26 -11.86 -2.74
C THR A 19 5.26 -10.37 -3.05
N MET A 20 4.08 -9.78 -3.27
CA MET A 20 3.95 -8.33 -3.46
C MET A 20 4.40 -7.54 -2.22
N ALA A 21 4.04 -7.97 -1.00
CA ALA A 21 4.41 -7.32 0.24
C ALA A 21 5.93 -7.32 0.45
N ARG A 22 6.61 -8.42 0.12
CA ARG A 22 8.07 -8.53 0.17
C ARG A 22 8.72 -7.53 -0.79
N GLU A 23 8.17 -7.35 -1.99
CA GLU A 23 8.69 -6.34 -2.93
C GLU A 23 8.42 -4.91 -2.47
N VAL A 24 7.24 -4.63 -1.91
CA VAL A 24 6.96 -3.33 -1.27
C VAL A 24 7.96 -3.05 -0.16
N GLN A 25 8.26 -4.04 0.69
CA GLN A 25 9.26 -3.91 1.75
C GLN A 25 10.65 -3.65 1.17
N ARG A 26 11.07 -4.40 0.14
CA ARG A 26 12.35 -4.18 -0.55
C ARG A 26 12.46 -2.76 -1.09
N GLY A 27 11.40 -2.27 -1.75
CA GLY A 27 11.31 -0.91 -2.25
C GLY A 27 11.46 0.15 -1.15
N ALA A 28 10.74 -0.02 -0.05
CA ALA A 28 10.81 0.89 1.09
C ALA A 28 12.20 0.91 1.74
N ASN A 29 12.86 -0.24 1.86
CA ASN A 29 14.23 -0.35 2.37
C ASN A 29 15.28 0.17 1.38
N ALA A 30 15.03 0.13 0.08
CA ALA A 30 15.96 0.61 -0.94
C ALA A 30 16.22 2.13 -0.88
N VAL A 31 15.39 2.90 -0.16
CA VAL A 31 15.67 4.30 0.19
C VAL A 31 17.04 4.44 0.90
N GLN A 32 17.58 3.36 1.47
CA GLN A 32 18.90 3.30 2.11
C GLN A 32 20.11 3.09 1.17
N HIS A 33 19.95 2.64 -0.09
CA HIS A 33 21.07 2.07 -0.86
C HIS A 33 21.34 2.67 -2.27
N GLY A 34 20.79 3.83 -2.61
CA GLY A 34 21.06 4.52 -3.90
C GLY A 34 22.11 5.64 -3.85
N ALA A 35 22.46 6.21 -5.00
CA ALA A 35 23.28 7.44 -5.09
C ALA A 35 22.62 8.67 -4.41
N ASN A 36 21.32 8.58 -4.13
CA ASN A 36 20.54 9.49 -3.28
C ASN A 36 20.04 8.78 -1.99
N ALA A 37 20.81 7.83 -1.45
CA ALA A 37 20.49 7.09 -0.24
C ALA A 37 20.28 8.04 0.93
N VAL A 38 19.03 8.19 1.35
CA VAL A 38 18.73 8.97 2.54
C VAL A 38 18.61 7.95 3.68
N GLN A 39 19.69 7.75 4.45
CA GLN A 39 19.74 6.84 5.60
C GLN A 39 18.54 7.04 6.56
N GLY A 40 18.00 5.95 7.10
CA GLY A 40 17.02 6.00 8.20
C GLY A 40 15.56 5.74 7.82
N VAL A 41 15.27 4.79 6.91
CA VAL A 41 13.94 4.17 6.77
C VAL A 41 14.04 2.68 7.06
N GLU A 42 13.18 2.13 7.90
CA GLU A 42 13.09 0.70 8.19
C GLU A 42 11.69 0.20 7.88
N ALA A 43 11.56 -0.78 6.98
CA ALA A 43 10.30 -1.38 6.62
C ALA A 43 10.11 -2.77 7.26
N THR A 44 9.01 -2.94 8.00
CA THR A 44 8.66 -4.19 8.67
C THR A 44 7.43 -4.82 8.01
N LEU A 45 7.50 -6.12 7.68
CA LEU A 45 6.36 -6.92 7.25
C LEU A 45 5.54 -7.35 8.46
N TRP A 46 4.24 -7.12 8.41
CA TRP A 46 3.28 -7.68 9.37
C TRP A 46 2.19 -8.44 8.61
N GLN A 47 2.27 -9.77 8.68
CA GLN A 47 1.21 -10.62 8.17
C GLN A 47 0.09 -10.70 9.21
N VAL A 48 -1.13 -10.38 8.79
CA VAL A 48 -2.32 -10.67 9.59
C VAL A 48 -2.58 -12.18 9.45
N PRO A 49 -2.49 -12.96 10.54
CA PRO A 49 -2.72 -14.40 10.48
C PRO A 49 -4.17 -14.68 10.05
N GLU A 50 -4.35 -15.72 9.22
CA GLU A 50 -5.68 -16.22 8.91
C GLU A 50 -6.32 -16.73 10.20
N THR A 51 -7.37 -16.06 10.63
CA THR A 51 -8.08 -16.37 11.89
C THR A 51 -9.57 -16.62 11.64
N LEU A 52 -10.01 -16.53 10.38
CA LEU A 52 -11.42 -16.45 10.02
C LEU A 52 -11.80 -17.65 9.14
N SER A 53 -12.97 -18.22 9.40
CA SER A 53 -13.52 -19.27 8.53
C SER A 53 -13.88 -18.68 7.15
N ASN A 54 -13.97 -19.53 6.12
CA ASN A 54 -14.36 -19.13 4.76
C ASN A 54 -15.64 -18.27 4.70
N THR A 55 -16.56 -18.45 5.65
CA THR A 55 -17.80 -17.67 5.78
C THR A 55 -17.57 -16.26 6.31
N ILE A 56 -16.56 -16.05 7.16
CA ILE A 56 -16.20 -14.73 7.71
C ILE A 56 -15.29 -13.98 6.72
N LEU A 57 -14.48 -14.67 5.92
CA LEU A 57 -13.71 -14.07 4.82
C LEU A 57 -14.58 -13.37 3.76
N GLN A 58 -15.84 -13.80 3.60
CA GLN A 58 -16.83 -13.11 2.77
C GLN A 58 -17.31 -11.77 3.37
N LYS A 59 -16.96 -11.47 4.63
CA LYS A 59 -17.27 -10.23 5.36
C LYS A 59 -15.98 -9.47 5.66
N PHE A 60 -15.51 -8.72 4.67
CA PHE A 60 -14.20 -8.03 4.66
C PHE A 60 -14.14 -6.79 5.60
N LYS A 61 -14.23 -6.98 6.92
CA LYS A 61 -14.19 -5.86 7.90
C LYS A 61 -13.39 -6.12 9.18
N ALA A 62 -12.96 -7.36 9.44
CA ALA A 62 -12.36 -7.76 10.72
C ALA A 62 -11.10 -6.96 11.14
N PHE A 63 -10.21 -6.62 10.21
CA PHE A 63 -9.02 -5.83 10.53
C PHE A 63 -9.40 -4.40 10.99
N PHE A 64 -10.25 -3.70 10.24
CA PHE A 64 -10.65 -2.34 10.59
C PHE A 64 -11.61 -2.31 11.78
N ASP A 65 -12.45 -3.33 11.98
CA ASP A 65 -13.28 -3.45 13.17
C ASP A 65 -12.43 -3.59 14.45
N ALA A 66 -11.25 -4.23 14.35
CA ALA A 66 -10.28 -4.31 15.43
C ALA A 66 -9.49 -3.00 15.67
N THR A 67 -9.72 -1.94 14.86
CA THR A 67 -9.00 -0.66 14.98
C THR A 67 -9.80 0.46 15.67
N HIS A 68 -10.91 0.14 16.36
CA HIS A 68 -11.75 1.14 17.02
C HIS A 68 -10.96 2.07 17.95
N GLU A 69 -10.07 1.54 18.78
CA GLU A 69 -9.27 2.36 19.72
C GLU A 69 -8.29 3.30 19.00
N LEU A 70 -7.68 2.84 17.90
CA LEU A 70 -6.80 3.66 17.06
C LEU A 70 -7.57 4.79 16.38
N TRP A 71 -8.78 4.50 15.92
CA TRP A 71 -9.69 5.49 15.37
C TRP A 71 -10.14 6.50 16.44
N ALA A 72 -10.59 6.02 17.61
CA ALA A 72 -11.10 6.86 18.68
C ALA A 72 -10.04 7.83 19.22
N SER A 73 -8.78 7.36 19.31
CA SER A 73 -7.62 8.17 19.70
C SER A 73 -7.01 8.99 18.57
N GLN A 74 -7.48 8.82 17.32
CA GLN A 74 -6.90 9.42 16.12
C GLN A 74 -5.41 9.10 15.94
N ALA A 75 -4.96 7.94 16.44
CA ALA A 75 -3.54 7.56 16.47
C ALA A 75 -2.92 7.40 15.07
N LEU A 76 -3.74 7.18 14.04
CA LEU A 76 -3.29 7.04 12.64
C LEU A 76 -3.43 8.33 11.81
N ALA A 77 -4.03 9.38 12.36
CA ALA A 77 -4.27 10.61 11.63
C ALA A 77 -2.95 11.24 11.13
N GLY A 78 -2.96 11.73 9.88
CA GLY A 78 -1.82 12.33 9.21
C GLY A 78 -0.72 11.34 8.78
N LYS A 79 -0.83 10.04 9.10
CA LYS A 79 0.14 9.04 8.65
C LYS A 79 -0.10 8.67 7.18
N PRO A 80 0.94 8.65 6.33
CA PRO A 80 0.82 8.17 4.96
C PRO A 80 0.47 6.68 4.89
N ALA A 81 -0.39 6.31 3.95
CA ALA A 81 -0.74 4.93 3.64
C ALA A 81 -0.96 4.74 2.15
N GLY A 82 -0.50 3.62 1.61
CA GLY A 82 -0.85 3.16 0.27
C GLY A 82 -1.39 1.75 0.31
N VAL A 83 -2.00 1.31 -0.79
CA VAL A 83 -2.67 0.02 -0.88
C VAL A 83 -2.11 -0.80 -2.03
N PHE A 84 -2.06 -2.12 -1.86
CA PHE A 84 -1.71 -3.08 -2.91
C PHE A 84 -2.56 -4.33 -2.75
N TRP A 85 -2.81 -5.06 -3.83
CA TRP A 85 -3.79 -6.15 -3.83
C TRP A 85 -3.48 -7.27 -4.82
N SER A 86 -4.22 -8.37 -4.70
CA SER A 86 -4.27 -9.45 -5.69
C SER A 86 -5.73 -9.71 -6.09
N THR A 87 -5.96 -10.02 -7.35
CA THR A 87 -7.29 -10.37 -7.89
C THR A 87 -7.16 -11.59 -8.81
N GLY A 88 -8.24 -12.35 -9.04
CA GLY A 88 -8.18 -13.49 -9.97
C GLY A 88 -7.87 -13.05 -11.41
N PHE A 89 -8.66 -12.11 -11.95
CA PHE A 89 -8.58 -11.70 -13.35
C PHE A 89 -9.00 -10.24 -13.53
N HIS A 90 -8.92 -9.70 -14.75
CA HIS A 90 -9.13 -8.28 -15.05
C HIS A 90 -10.44 -7.69 -14.52
N GLY A 91 -11.55 -8.44 -14.62
CA GLY A 91 -12.87 -8.02 -14.12
C GLY A 91 -13.10 -8.26 -12.62
N GLY A 92 -12.13 -8.82 -11.89
CA GLY A 92 -12.27 -9.29 -10.52
C GLY A 92 -12.22 -8.20 -9.44
N GLY A 93 -12.78 -7.01 -9.69
CA GLY A 93 -12.91 -5.97 -8.66
C GLY A 93 -11.63 -5.18 -8.32
N ARG A 94 -10.64 -5.15 -9.23
CA ARG A 94 -9.31 -4.52 -9.01
C ARG A 94 -9.36 -3.12 -8.40
N GLU A 95 -10.14 -2.24 -8.99
CA GLU A 95 -10.23 -0.85 -8.55
C GLU A 95 -11.18 -0.70 -7.37
N LEU A 96 -12.24 -1.51 -7.32
CA LEU A 96 -13.19 -1.49 -6.21
C LEU A 96 -12.54 -1.91 -4.88
N THR A 97 -11.65 -2.91 -4.90
CA THR A 97 -10.86 -3.30 -3.73
C THR A 97 -10.03 -2.11 -3.21
N ALA A 98 -9.42 -1.34 -4.11
CA ALA A 98 -8.67 -0.15 -3.72
C ALA A 98 -9.61 0.95 -3.17
N LEU A 99 -10.69 1.27 -3.88
CA LEU A 99 -11.65 2.32 -3.51
C LEU A 99 -12.29 2.06 -2.15
N THR A 100 -12.69 0.81 -1.88
CA THR A 100 -13.26 0.44 -0.57
C THR A 100 -12.24 0.57 0.55
N THR A 101 -10.96 0.25 0.31
CA THR A 101 -9.89 0.44 1.29
C THR A 101 -9.60 1.93 1.54
N ILE A 102 -9.61 2.76 0.49
CA ILE A 102 -9.37 4.21 0.60
C ILE A 102 -10.39 4.86 1.54
N THR A 103 -11.65 4.43 1.52
CA THR A 103 -12.65 4.95 2.47
C THR A 103 -12.26 4.66 3.92
N GLN A 104 -11.69 3.49 4.22
CA GLN A 104 -11.23 3.16 5.58
C GLN A 104 -10.04 4.02 6.01
N LEU A 105 -9.10 4.29 5.09
CA LEU A 105 -7.99 5.22 5.34
C LEU A 105 -8.50 6.62 5.68
N ALA A 106 -9.53 7.10 4.96
CA ALA A 106 -10.14 8.40 5.20
C ALA A 106 -10.80 8.47 6.59
N HIS A 107 -11.50 7.42 7.02
CA HIS A 107 -12.09 7.35 8.36
C HIS A 107 -11.05 7.43 9.49
N HIS A 108 -9.84 6.92 9.26
CA HIS A 108 -8.71 7.01 10.20
C HIS A 108 -7.90 8.32 10.07
N GLY A 109 -8.29 9.23 9.17
CA GLY A 109 -7.57 10.48 8.93
C GLY A 109 -6.18 10.28 8.29
N MET A 110 -5.94 9.12 7.67
CA MET A 110 -4.66 8.81 7.03
C MET A 110 -4.52 9.53 5.69
N LEU A 111 -3.27 9.80 5.29
CA LEU A 111 -2.97 10.41 4.01
C LEU A 111 -2.79 9.32 2.96
N PHE A 112 -3.76 9.20 2.05
CA PHE A 112 -3.66 8.24 0.96
C PHE A 112 -2.56 8.66 -0.03
N VAL A 113 -1.57 7.78 -0.22
CA VAL A 113 -0.49 7.91 -1.20
C VAL A 113 -0.73 6.87 -2.30
N PRO A 114 -1.27 7.30 -3.46
CA PRO A 114 -1.48 6.40 -4.59
C PRO A 114 -0.15 6.05 -5.28
N LEU A 115 -0.14 4.95 -6.03
CA LEU A 115 0.92 4.71 -7.03
C LEU A 115 0.87 5.80 -8.11
N GLY A 116 -0.33 6.23 -8.51
CA GLY A 116 -0.55 7.16 -9.60
C GLY A 116 0.07 6.66 -10.91
N TYR A 117 0.43 7.60 -11.79
CA TYR A 117 1.21 7.33 -12.99
C TYR A 117 2.72 7.58 -12.79
N THR A 118 3.16 7.70 -11.54
CA THR A 118 4.55 8.10 -11.20
C THR A 118 5.57 6.99 -11.45
N PHE A 119 5.12 5.74 -11.62
CA PHE A 119 5.92 4.62 -12.13
C PHE A 119 6.32 4.78 -13.62
N GLY A 120 5.76 5.74 -14.34
CA GLY A 120 6.18 6.10 -15.69
C GLY A 120 5.67 5.13 -16.76
N SER A 121 6.51 4.85 -17.77
CA SER A 121 6.13 4.10 -18.98
C SER A 121 5.53 2.71 -18.69
N GLY A 122 5.94 2.04 -17.61
CA GLY A 122 5.36 0.76 -17.20
C GLY A 122 3.86 0.81 -16.89
N MET A 123 3.32 1.98 -16.56
CA MET A 123 1.86 2.18 -16.42
C MET A 123 1.13 2.12 -17.76
N PHE A 124 1.78 2.54 -18.85
CA PHE A 124 1.23 2.60 -20.20
C PHE A 124 1.55 1.37 -21.07
N GLU A 125 2.29 0.39 -20.53
CA GLU A 125 2.56 -0.90 -21.18
C GLU A 125 1.22 -1.62 -21.52
N MET A 126 1.07 -2.15 -22.74
CA MET A 126 -0.18 -2.77 -23.20
C MET A 126 -0.02 -4.16 -23.81
N ASN A 127 1.21 -4.67 -23.96
CA ASN A 127 1.47 -5.96 -24.56
C ASN A 127 1.25 -7.12 -23.57
N GLU A 128 1.32 -6.84 -22.26
CA GLU A 128 1.13 -7.85 -21.23
C GLU A 128 0.00 -7.52 -20.27
N VAL A 129 -0.71 -8.57 -19.88
CA VAL A 129 -1.71 -8.53 -18.82
C VAL A 129 -1.02 -8.25 -17.48
N LYS A 130 -1.33 -7.10 -16.88
CA LYS A 130 -0.77 -6.66 -15.59
C LYS A 130 -1.84 -6.19 -14.61
N GLY A 131 -1.66 -6.54 -13.35
CA GLY A 131 -2.47 -6.11 -12.20
C GLY A 131 -2.16 -4.68 -11.74
N GLY A 132 -2.88 -4.20 -10.72
CA GLY A 132 -2.73 -2.84 -10.18
C GLY A 132 -3.43 -1.76 -11.01
N SER A 133 -3.40 -0.52 -10.53
CA SER A 133 -3.94 0.67 -11.21
C SER A 133 -3.27 1.92 -10.66
N ALA A 134 -3.75 3.11 -11.02
CA ALA A 134 -3.30 4.36 -10.40
C ALA A 134 -3.54 4.37 -8.88
N TYR A 135 -4.45 3.57 -8.34
CA TYR A 135 -4.69 3.50 -6.89
C TYR A 135 -3.62 2.71 -6.12
N GLY A 136 -2.83 1.87 -6.81
CA GLY A 136 -1.81 1.04 -6.19
C GLY A 136 -1.34 -0.12 -7.06
N ALA A 137 -0.24 -0.73 -6.65
CA ALA A 137 0.32 -1.92 -7.25
C ALA A 137 -0.62 -3.11 -7.01
N GLY A 138 -0.61 -4.04 -7.95
CA GLY A 138 -1.39 -5.25 -7.80
C GLY A 138 -0.98 -6.32 -8.78
N THR A 139 -1.48 -7.52 -8.54
CA THR A 139 -1.15 -8.71 -9.32
C THR A 139 -2.41 -9.53 -9.64
N PHE A 140 -2.31 -10.39 -10.66
CA PHE A 140 -3.31 -11.40 -10.96
C PHE A 140 -2.88 -12.79 -10.49
N ALA A 141 -3.77 -13.46 -9.76
CA ALA A 141 -3.58 -14.83 -9.31
C ALA A 141 -4.17 -15.88 -10.29
N ALA A 142 -5.02 -15.47 -11.25
CA ALA A 142 -5.79 -16.39 -12.09
C ALA A 142 -6.59 -17.40 -11.26
N ASP A 143 -6.36 -18.69 -11.48
CA ASP A 143 -6.88 -19.83 -10.72
C ASP A 143 -6.02 -20.18 -9.48
N GLY A 144 -5.04 -19.34 -9.15
CA GLY A 144 -4.02 -19.53 -8.12
C GLY A 144 -2.67 -19.96 -8.67
N SER A 145 -2.56 -20.32 -9.95
CA SER A 145 -1.29 -20.74 -10.57
C SER A 145 -0.40 -19.59 -11.02
N ARG A 146 -0.99 -18.45 -11.42
CA ARG A 146 -0.24 -17.32 -12.00
C ARG A 146 0.51 -16.55 -10.91
N GLN A 147 1.83 -16.57 -10.97
CA GLN A 147 2.66 -15.75 -10.10
C GLN A 147 2.70 -14.28 -10.52
N PRO A 148 3.00 -13.35 -9.60
CA PRO A 148 3.21 -11.95 -9.97
C PRO A 148 4.29 -11.80 -11.04
N THR A 149 4.01 -11.01 -12.07
CA THR A 149 4.98 -10.77 -13.14
C THR A 149 6.04 -9.78 -12.70
N GLU A 150 7.18 -9.77 -13.41
CA GLU A 150 8.26 -8.83 -13.16
C GLU A 150 7.77 -7.38 -13.18
N LEU A 151 6.91 -7.01 -14.14
CA LEU A 151 6.31 -5.66 -14.19
C LEU A 151 5.44 -5.35 -12.97
N GLU A 152 4.71 -6.33 -12.42
CA GLU A 152 3.91 -6.18 -11.20
C GLU A 152 4.79 -5.99 -9.96
N LEU A 153 5.87 -6.76 -9.87
CA LEU A 153 6.87 -6.67 -8.80
C LEU A 153 7.62 -5.34 -8.84
N GLN A 154 7.97 -4.84 -10.03
CA GLN A 154 8.58 -3.51 -10.20
C GLN A 154 7.66 -2.37 -9.73
N LYS A 155 6.35 -2.47 -9.98
CA LYS A 155 5.37 -1.51 -9.44
C LYS A 155 5.30 -1.58 -7.92
N ALA A 156 5.30 -2.78 -7.34
CA ALA A 156 5.31 -2.99 -5.89
C ALA A 156 6.56 -2.38 -5.23
N PHE A 157 7.73 -2.66 -5.81
CA PHE A 157 9.01 -2.08 -5.40
C PHE A 157 8.97 -0.54 -5.48
N TYR A 158 8.54 0.01 -6.62
CA TYR A 158 8.44 1.46 -6.78
C TYR A 158 7.50 2.08 -5.74
N GLN A 159 6.33 1.49 -5.51
CA GLN A 159 5.36 1.99 -4.54
C GLN A 159 5.94 2.02 -3.12
N GLY A 160 6.63 0.95 -2.72
CA GLY A 160 7.29 0.87 -1.42
C GLY A 160 8.29 2.00 -1.22
N ARG A 161 9.14 2.24 -2.25
CA ARG A 161 10.11 3.34 -2.24
C ARG A 161 9.41 4.70 -2.15
N TYR A 162 8.38 4.91 -2.97
CA TYR A 162 7.68 6.19 -3.07
C TYR A 162 7.00 6.60 -1.76
N ILE A 163 6.30 5.65 -1.11
CA ILE A 163 5.66 5.89 0.20
C ILE A 163 6.69 6.15 1.29
N ALA A 164 7.80 5.41 1.28
CA ALA A 164 8.90 5.62 2.24
C ALA A 164 9.51 7.03 2.13
N GLU A 165 9.75 7.50 0.91
CA GLU A 165 10.24 8.86 0.65
C GLU A 165 9.27 9.93 1.15
N ILE A 166 7.97 9.77 0.87
CA ILE A 166 6.92 10.69 1.35
C ILE A 166 6.84 10.69 2.88
N THR A 167 6.82 9.51 3.50
CA THR A 167 6.76 9.35 4.96
C THR A 167 7.95 10.03 5.62
N LYS A 168 9.14 9.89 5.04
CA LYS A 168 10.33 10.55 5.54
C LYS A 168 10.25 12.08 5.45
N LYS A 169 9.75 12.62 4.34
CA LYS A 169 9.56 14.07 4.17
C LYS A 169 8.58 14.64 5.19
N LEU A 170 7.47 13.92 5.45
CA LEU A 170 6.43 14.36 6.37
C LEU A 170 6.80 14.21 7.85
N LYS A 171 7.73 13.32 8.21
CA LYS A 171 8.16 13.09 9.60
C LYS A 171 8.59 14.36 10.34
N ASN A 172 9.11 15.36 9.62
CA ASN A 172 9.62 16.60 10.21
C ASN A 172 8.62 17.77 10.15
N GLN A 173 7.37 17.55 9.74
CA GLN A 173 6.36 18.61 9.63
C GLN A 173 5.13 18.28 10.50
N PRO A 174 4.86 19.06 11.57
CA PRO A 174 3.63 18.90 12.33
C PRO A 174 2.42 19.34 11.48
N PHE A 175 1.42 18.47 11.36
CA PHE A 175 0.18 18.76 10.62
C PHE A 175 -0.72 19.79 11.30
N HIS A 176 -0.48 20.09 12.58
CA HIS A 176 -1.17 21.15 13.30
C HIS A 176 -0.31 22.42 13.31
N HIS A 177 -0.79 23.45 12.58
CA HIS A 177 -0.25 24.83 12.47
C HIS A 177 0.78 25.11 11.36
N LYS A 178 0.30 25.30 10.13
CA LYS A 178 0.20 26.61 9.42
C LYS A 178 0.11 26.37 7.90
N GLY A 179 -1.08 26.65 7.35
CA GLY A 179 -1.24 27.12 5.98
C GLY A 179 -1.11 26.10 4.85
N TYR A 180 -2.14 25.29 4.64
CA TYR A 180 -2.51 24.87 3.28
C TYR A 180 -4.02 25.01 3.13
N VAL A 181 -4.46 26.12 2.53
CA VAL A 181 -5.85 26.32 2.13
C VAL A 181 -6.01 25.69 0.76
N PHE A 182 -6.56 24.48 0.70
CA PHE A 182 -7.17 23.98 -0.53
C PHE A 182 -8.61 24.47 -0.55
N LYS A 183 -8.87 25.52 -1.32
CA LYS A 183 -10.23 25.97 -1.65
C LYS A 183 -10.61 25.27 -2.97
N MET A 184 -11.41 24.22 -2.89
CA MET A 184 -12.13 23.71 -4.07
C MET A 184 -13.39 24.57 -4.26
N MET A 185 -13.61 25.01 -5.50
CA MET A 185 -14.92 25.45 -5.99
C MET A 185 -15.74 24.21 -6.37
#